data_AF-A0A8C5DN39-F1
#
_entry.id   AF-A0A8C5DN39-F1
#
_cell.length_a   1.000
_cell.length_b   1.000
_cell.length_c   1.000
_cell.angle_alpha   90.00
_cell.angle_beta   90.00
_cell.angle_gamma   90.00
#
_symmetry.space_group_name_H-M   'P 1'
#
loop_
_entity.id
_entity.type
_entity.pdbx_description
1 polymer ?
#
loop_
_entity_poly.entity_id
_entity_poly.type
_entity_poly.pdbx_seq_one_letter_code
_entity_poly.pdbx_strand_id
1 'polypeptide(L)'
;MIPSLLLSLLLCFSPLVSGHIRYSIPEEMKKGSLIGNVAQDLGLDLKRLRSGRARIVSGESIQYTELKADKGTLVVNERIDREQLCGDKASCVVKQELVLENPLELHRINIRVQDINDNSPKFKAETIKYEISESAVKGARLSAS
;
A
#
# COMPACT_ATOMS: atom_id res chain seq x y z
N MET A 1 -2.31 -1.32 -51.95
CA MET A 1 -2.22 -0.05 -51.20
C MET A 1 -3.10 -0.02 -49.95
N ILE A 2 -4.29 -0.63 -49.97
CA ILE A 2 -5.23 -0.68 -48.83
C ILE A 2 -4.71 -1.45 -47.57
N PRO A 3 -3.96 -2.58 -47.66
CA PRO A 3 -3.59 -3.34 -46.47
C PRO A 3 -2.46 -2.69 -45.65
N SER A 4 -1.61 -1.88 -46.30
CA SER A 4 -0.54 -1.11 -45.63
C SER A 4 -1.10 0.05 -44.80
N LEU A 5 -2.17 0.69 -45.29
CA LEU A 5 -2.90 1.73 -44.55
C LEU A 5 -3.62 1.17 -43.33
N LEU A 6 -4.16 -0.05 -43.41
CA LEU A 6 -4.81 -0.72 -42.28
C LEU A 6 -3.81 -1.05 -41.16
N LEU A 7 -2.61 -1.52 -41.52
CA LEU A 7 -1.52 -1.83 -40.58
C LEU A 7 -0.95 -0.55 -39.93
N SER A 8 -0.84 0.54 -40.69
CA SER A 8 -0.47 1.86 -40.19
C SER A 8 -1.51 2.43 -39.21
N LEU A 9 -2.80 2.20 -39.47
CA LEU A 9 -3.88 2.67 -38.61
C LEU A 9 -3.91 1.89 -37.28
N LEU A 10 -3.65 0.58 -37.31
CA LEU A 10 -3.55 -0.29 -36.12
C LEU A 10 -2.42 0.11 -35.15
N LEU A 11 -1.30 0.66 -35.67
CA LEU A 11 -0.18 1.15 -34.84
C LEU A 11 -0.47 2.50 -34.16
N CYS A 12 -1.44 3.27 -34.65
CA CYS A 12 -1.85 4.55 -34.03
C CYS A 12 -2.84 4.38 -32.86
N PHE A 13 -3.41 3.18 -32.69
CA PHE A 13 -4.31 2.83 -31.59
C PHE A 13 -3.60 1.97 -30.53
N SER A 14 -2.35 2.28 -30.20
CA SER A 14 -1.80 1.77 -28.93
C SER A 14 -2.65 2.36 -27.81
N PRO A 15 -3.37 1.56 -27.01
CA PRO A 15 -4.10 2.11 -25.87
C PRO A 15 -3.11 2.86 -25.00
N LEU A 16 -3.45 4.11 -24.67
CA LEU A 16 -2.77 4.86 -23.63
C LEU A 16 -3.05 4.08 -22.33
N VAL A 17 -2.22 3.10 -22.02
CA VAL A 17 -2.32 2.33 -20.79
C VAL A 17 -1.95 3.30 -19.67
N SER A 18 -2.97 3.91 -19.07
CA SER A 18 -2.85 4.60 -17.80
C SER A 18 -2.56 3.52 -16.75
N GLY A 19 -1.28 3.26 -16.54
CA GLY A 19 -0.79 2.22 -15.64
C GLY A 19 -1.04 2.66 -14.20
N HIS A 20 -1.89 1.93 -13.49
CA HIS A 20 -2.00 2.05 -12.05
C HIS A 20 -1.05 1.05 -11.38
N ILE A 21 -0.04 1.54 -10.66
CA ILE A 21 0.93 0.69 -9.97
C ILE A 21 0.28 0.11 -8.72
N ARG A 22 0.48 -1.20 -8.52
CA ARG A 22 0.05 -1.90 -7.30
C ARG A 22 1.24 -2.62 -6.69
N TYR A 23 1.61 -2.23 -5.48
CA TYR A 23 2.56 -2.97 -4.67
C TYR A 23 1.85 -3.66 -3.51
N SER A 24 2.48 -4.69 -2.98
CA SER A 24 2.08 -5.27 -1.71
C SER A 24 3.30 -5.51 -0.85
N ILE A 25 3.24 -5.04 0.39
CA ILE A 25 4.33 -5.09 1.35
C ILE A 25 3.79 -5.55 2.70
N PRO A 26 4.56 -6.29 3.50
CA PRO A 26 4.24 -6.44 4.91
C PRO A 26 4.29 -5.08 5.60
N GLU A 27 3.47 -4.91 6.63
CA GLU A 27 3.70 -3.84 7.60
C GLU A 27 5.04 -4.00 8.33
N GLU A 28 5.37 -3.08 9.23
CA GLU A 28 6.55 -3.23 10.11
C GLU A 28 7.91 -3.23 9.39
N MET A 29 7.92 -2.87 8.10
CA MET A 29 9.15 -2.72 7.33
C MET A 29 10.00 -1.56 7.85
N LYS A 30 11.33 -1.77 7.82
CA LYS A 30 12.29 -0.75 8.23
C LYS A 30 12.26 0.46 7.30
N LYS A 31 12.49 1.65 7.86
CA LYS A 31 12.72 2.86 7.07
C LYS A 31 13.87 2.63 6.08
N GLY A 32 13.66 3.06 4.84
CA GLY A 32 14.55 2.87 3.70
C GLY A 32 14.41 1.53 2.97
N SER A 33 13.57 0.61 3.45
CA SER A 33 13.30 -0.64 2.74
C SER A 33 12.64 -0.38 1.37
N LEU A 34 13.02 -1.17 0.37
CA LEU A 34 12.49 -1.07 -0.99
C LEU A 34 11.03 -1.53 -1.04
N ILE A 35 10.18 -0.72 -1.66
CA ILE A 35 8.78 -1.07 -1.98
C ILE A 35 8.69 -1.54 -3.44
N GLY A 36 9.29 -0.81 -4.38
CA GLY A 36 9.26 -1.16 -5.80
C GLY A 36 9.97 -0.15 -6.70
N ASN A 37 10.11 -0.49 -7.98
CA ASN A 37 10.78 0.34 -8.99
C ASN A 37 9.74 1.06 -9.88
N VAL A 38 9.34 2.26 -9.46
CA VAL A 38 8.30 3.03 -10.16
C VAL A 38 8.74 3.53 -11.53
N ALA A 39 10.04 3.79 -11.74
CA ALA A 39 10.58 4.19 -13.04
C ALA A 39 10.39 3.08 -14.05
N GLN A 40 10.79 1.85 -13.68
CA GLN A 40 10.65 0.67 -14.52
C GLN A 40 9.18 0.34 -14.79
N ASP A 41 8.33 0.34 -13.77
CA ASP A 41 6.93 -0.07 -13.88
C ASP A 41 6.08 0.91 -14.71
N LEU A 42 6.49 2.19 -14.79
CA LEU A 42 5.87 3.20 -15.64
C LEU A 42 6.59 3.42 -16.98
N GLY A 43 7.73 2.75 -17.22
CA GLY A 43 8.56 2.98 -18.39
C GLY A 43 9.17 4.40 -18.45
N LEU A 44 9.33 5.06 -17.30
CA LEU A 44 9.91 6.39 -17.18
C LEU A 44 11.42 6.30 -16.99
N ASP A 45 12.16 7.16 -17.68
CA ASP A 45 13.59 7.28 -17.45
C ASP A 45 13.91 8.15 -16.21
N LEU A 46 15.09 7.96 -15.62
CA LEU A 46 15.50 8.70 -14.42
C LEU A 46 15.68 10.21 -14.68
N LYS A 47 16.01 10.62 -15.92
CA LYS A 47 16.11 12.04 -16.28
C LYS A 47 14.73 12.67 -16.29
N ARG A 48 13.69 11.99 -16.76
CA ARG A 48 12.29 12.44 -16.76
C ARG A 48 11.77 12.61 -15.34
N LEU A 49 12.11 11.70 -14.42
CA LEU A 49 11.77 11.87 -13.01
C LEU A 49 12.41 13.15 -12.42
N ARG A 50 13.67 13.43 -12.75
CA ARG A 50 14.38 14.61 -12.25
C ARG A 50 13.89 15.91 -12.90
N SER A 51 13.86 15.96 -14.24
CA SER A 51 13.42 17.13 -15.00
C SER A 51 11.95 17.46 -14.72
N GLY A 52 11.13 16.43 -14.49
CA GLY A 52 9.75 16.54 -14.10
C GLY A 52 9.50 16.84 -12.64
N ARG A 53 10.54 17.02 -11.80
CA ARG A 53 10.37 17.21 -10.35
C ARG A 53 9.42 16.19 -9.73
N ALA A 54 9.62 14.92 -10.09
CA ALA A 54 8.75 13.84 -9.69
C ALA A 54 8.65 13.76 -8.17
N ARG A 55 7.42 13.72 -7.65
CA ARG A 55 7.15 13.67 -6.21
C ARG A 55 5.92 12.84 -5.90
N ILE A 56 5.91 12.25 -4.70
CA ILE A 56 4.75 11.55 -4.17
C ILE A 56 3.82 12.56 -3.51
N VAL A 57 2.53 12.45 -3.82
CA VAL A 57 1.46 13.16 -3.16
C VAL A 57 0.55 12.12 -2.51
N SER A 58 0.32 12.25 -1.22
CA SER A 58 -0.58 11.40 -0.44
C SER A 58 -1.65 12.26 0.21
N GLY A 59 -2.84 11.70 0.38
CA GLY A 59 -3.91 12.31 1.17
C GLY A 59 -3.76 12.08 2.68
N GLU A 60 -2.85 11.20 3.08
CA GLU A 60 -2.55 10.91 4.48
C GLU A 60 -1.72 12.04 5.12
N SER A 61 -1.90 12.27 6.42
CA SER A 61 -1.11 13.25 7.18
C SER A 61 0.36 12.84 7.32
N ILE A 62 0.61 11.52 7.37
CA ILE A 62 1.94 10.93 7.45
C ILE A 62 2.39 10.47 6.06
N GLN A 63 3.60 10.88 5.66
CA GLN A 63 4.22 10.38 4.43
C GLN A 63 4.94 9.06 4.69
N TYR A 64 4.20 7.94 4.54
CA TYR A 64 4.74 6.59 4.74
C TYR A 64 5.77 6.15 3.70
N THR A 65 5.77 6.79 2.52
CA THR A 65 6.67 6.42 1.42
C THR A 65 7.45 7.62 0.90
N GLU A 66 8.61 7.35 0.32
CA GLU A 66 9.48 8.33 -0.30
C GLU A 66 9.93 7.84 -1.68
N LEU A 67 9.94 8.74 -2.66
CA LEU A 67 10.54 8.49 -3.96
C LEU A 67 12.03 8.81 -3.93
N LYS A 68 12.88 7.81 -4.19
CA LYS A 68 14.29 8.02 -4.54
C LYS A 68 14.40 8.28 -6.04
N ALA A 69 14.15 9.52 -6.46
CA ALA A 69 14.10 9.91 -7.87
C ALA A 69 15.44 9.71 -8.61
N ASP A 70 16.54 9.66 -7.88
CA ASP A 70 17.86 9.33 -8.39
C ASP A 70 17.97 7.87 -8.86
N LYS A 71 17.25 6.96 -8.20
CA LYS A 71 17.20 5.51 -8.46
C LYS A 71 15.92 5.04 -9.15
N GLY A 72 14.87 5.86 -9.15
CA GLY A 72 13.56 5.51 -9.69
C GLY A 72 12.75 4.57 -8.80
N THR A 73 13.12 4.43 -7.52
CA THR A 73 12.51 3.47 -6.60
C THR A 73 11.69 4.15 -5.52
N LEU A 74 10.61 3.52 -5.11
CA LEU A 74 9.84 3.88 -3.94
C LEU A 74 10.34 3.11 -2.72
N VAL A 75 10.53 3.79 -1.60
CA VAL A 75 11.00 3.20 -0.34
C VAL A 75 10.09 3.56 0.82
N VAL A 76 10.17 2.79 1.89
CA VAL A 76 9.51 3.10 3.17
C VAL A 76 10.16 4.34 3.78
N ASN A 77 9.37 5.37 4.07
CA ASN A 77 9.84 6.57 4.75
C ASN A 77 9.52 6.53 6.25
N GLU A 78 8.34 6.06 6.61
CA GLU A 78 7.95 5.85 7.99
C GLU A 78 7.41 4.43 8.15
N ARG A 79 7.65 3.83 9.32
CA ARG A 79 7.13 2.51 9.66
C ARG A 79 5.60 2.54 9.55
N ILE A 80 5.04 1.58 8.85
CA ILE A 80 3.60 1.42 8.70
C ILE A 80 3.17 0.42 9.76
N ASP A 81 2.30 0.88 10.65
CA ASP A 81 1.54 0.07 11.61
C ASP A 81 0.11 -0.02 11.05
N ARG A 82 -0.32 -1.23 10.67
CA ARG A 82 -1.59 -1.46 9.99
C ARG A 82 -2.76 -1.24 10.94
N GLU A 83 -2.63 -1.60 12.21
CA GLU A 83 -3.64 -1.37 13.26
C GLU A 83 -3.87 0.12 13.45
N GLN A 84 -2.80 0.93 13.49
CA GLN A 84 -2.91 2.38 13.62
C GLN A 84 -3.53 3.03 12.37
N LEU A 85 -3.16 2.56 11.17
CA LEU A 85 -3.60 3.14 9.91
C LEU A 85 -5.04 2.74 9.53
N CYS A 86 -5.38 1.47 9.68
CA CYS A 86 -6.60 0.88 9.14
C CYS A 86 -7.49 0.22 10.21
N GLY A 87 -7.00 0.00 11.43
CA GLY A 87 -7.69 -0.77 12.47
C GLY A 87 -7.99 -2.20 12.01
N ASP A 88 -9.13 -2.72 12.41
CA ASP A 88 -9.53 -4.12 12.18
C ASP A 88 -10.11 -4.38 10.78
N LYS A 89 -9.89 -3.46 9.83
CA LYS A 89 -10.42 -3.59 8.46
C LYS A 89 -9.74 -4.76 7.75
N ALA A 90 -10.54 -5.58 7.05
CA ALA A 90 -10.07 -6.72 6.27
C ALA A 90 -9.09 -6.36 5.12
N SER A 91 -9.01 -5.09 4.72
CA SER A 91 -8.06 -4.63 3.71
C SER A 91 -7.52 -3.25 4.07
N CYS A 92 -6.20 -3.12 3.99
CA CYS A 92 -5.49 -1.86 4.19
C CYS A 92 -4.71 -1.48 2.94
N VAL A 93 -5.01 -0.31 2.36
CA VAL A 93 -4.39 0.18 1.13
C VAL A 93 -4.05 1.65 1.28
N VAL A 94 -2.75 1.96 1.19
CA VAL A 94 -2.26 3.35 1.09
C VAL A 94 -2.39 3.78 -0.37
N LYS A 95 -3.14 4.85 -0.61
CA LYS A 95 -3.36 5.43 -1.95
C LYS A 95 -2.55 6.71 -2.08
N GLN A 96 -1.76 6.80 -3.13
CA GLN A 96 -0.91 7.97 -3.39
C GLN A 96 -0.70 8.14 -4.89
N GLU A 97 -0.16 9.29 -5.27
CA GLU A 97 0.04 9.67 -6.67
C GLU A 97 1.48 10.11 -6.88
N LEU A 98 2.09 9.65 -7.97
CA LEU A 98 3.31 10.21 -8.50
C LEU A 98 2.94 11.33 -9.47
N VAL A 99 3.39 12.54 -9.16
CA VAL A 99 3.16 13.73 -9.99
C VAL A 99 4.47 14.14 -10.63
N LEU A 100 4.45 14.37 -11.94
CA LEU A 100 5.54 14.97 -12.71
C LEU A 100 5.05 16.26 -13.35
N GLU A 101 5.92 17.24 -13.49
CA GLU A 101 5.65 18.56 -14.07
C GLU A 101 6.33 18.70 -15.44
N ASN A 102 5.86 19.63 -16.27
CA ASN A 102 6.42 20.01 -17.57
C ASN A 102 6.76 18.83 -18.53
N PRO A 103 5.75 18.11 -19.07
CA PRO A 103 4.31 18.28 -18.90
C PRO A 103 3.78 17.64 -17.62
N LEU A 104 2.57 18.05 -17.21
CA LEU A 104 1.91 17.50 -16.04
C LEU A 104 1.49 16.05 -16.32
N GLU A 105 1.97 15.10 -15.51
CA GLU A 105 1.58 13.70 -15.53
C GLU A 105 1.24 13.25 -14.11
N LEU A 106 0.25 12.35 -13.99
CA LEU A 106 -0.21 11.81 -12.72
C LEU A 106 -0.38 10.30 -12.86
N HIS A 107 0.35 9.57 -12.03
CA HIS A 107 0.32 8.11 -11.99
C HIS A 107 -0.12 7.65 -10.60
N ARG A 108 -1.21 6.89 -10.54
CA ARG A 108 -1.75 6.39 -9.27
C ARG A 108 -0.93 5.19 -8.79
N ILE A 109 -0.58 5.18 -7.51
CA ILE A 109 0.14 4.11 -6.84
C ILE A 109 -0.67 3.65 -5.63
N ASN A 110 -1.06 2.38 -5.61
CA ASN A 110 -1.69 1.76 -4.44
C ASN A 110 -0.76 0.74 -3.80
N ILE A 111 -0.61 0.82 -2.49
CA ILE A 111 0.22 -0.09 -1.71
C ILE A 111 -0.69 -0.86 -0.76
N ARG A 112 -0.83 -2.16 -1.01
CA ARG A 112 -1.55 -3.06 -0.10
C ARG A 112 -0.61 -3.47 1.04
N VAL A 113 -0.97 -3.06 2.25
CA VAL A 113 -0.28 -3.42 3.48
C VAL A 113 -0.78 -4.79 3.93
N GLN A 114 0.12 -5.75 4.07
CA GLN A 114 -0.17 -7.09 4.56
C GLN A 114 0.02 -7.12 6.06
N ASP A 115 -1.00 -7.65 6.72
CA ASP A 115 -1.01 -7.92 8.16
C ASP A 115 0.08 -8.92 8.53
N ILE A 116 0.78 -8.66 9.63
CA ILE A 116 1.66 -9.63 10.27
C ILE A 116 1.16 -9.92 11.69
N ASN A 117 1.45 -11.12 12.20
CA ASN A 117 1.07 -11.49 13.55
C ASN A 117 2.07 -10.93 14.59
N ASP A 118 2.16 -9.61 14.72
CA ASP A 118 2.97 -8.91 15.72
C ASP A 118 2.19 -8.53 16.99
N ASN A 119 0.87 -8.69 16.97
CA ASN A 119 -0.02 -8.42 18.09
C ASN A 119 -0.48 -9.73 18.75
N SER A 120 -0.05 -9.98 19.98
CA SER A 120 -0.55 -11.10 20.79
C SER A 120 -1.92 -10.80 21.38
N PRO A 121 -2.81 -11.81 21.52
CA PRO A 121 -4.12 -11.61 22.15
C PRO A 121 -3.96 -11.09 23.57
N LYS A 122 -4.76 -10.10 23.95
CA LYS A 122 -4.77 -9.51 25.30
C LYS A 122 -6.11 -9.78 25.97
N PHE A 123 -6.06 -10.31 27.19
CA PHE A 123 -7.22 -10.42 28.05
C PHE A 123 -7.49 -9.09 28.76
N LYS A 124 -8.75 -8.83 29.10
CA LYS A 124 -9.13 -7.62 29.85
C LYS A 124 -8.51 -7.57 31.25
N ALA A 125 -8.23 -8.73 31.84
CA ALA A 125 -7.60 -8.89 33.15
C ALA A 125 -6.55 -10.00 33.09
N GLU A 126 -5.49 -9.86 33.88
CA GLU A 126 -4.44 -10.88 34.01
C GLU A 126 -4.92 -12.13 34.74
N THR A 127 -5.84 -11.96 35.70
CA THR A 127 -6.48 -13.04 36.43
C THR A 127 -7.99 -12.90 36.31
N ILE A 128 -8.65 -13.96 35.86
CA ILE A 128 -10.10 -14.05 35.79
C ILE A 128 -10.57 -15.05 36.85
N LYS A 129 -11.39 -14.60 37.80
CA LYS A 129 -11.95 -15.45 38.85
C LYS A 129 -13.38 -15.84 38.51
N TYR A 130 -13.71 -17.11 38.73
CA TYR A 130 -15.06 -17.64 38.59
C TYR A 130 -15.48 -18.27 39.91
N GLU A 131 -16.69 -17.95 40.36
CA GLU A 131 -17.33 -18.63 41.49
C GLU A 131 -18.46 -19.51 40.93
N ILE A 132 -18.42 -20.80 41.27
CA ILE A 132 -19.37 -21.79 40.77
C ILE A 132 -20.07 -22.42 41.96
N SER A 133 -21.40 -22.34 41.98
CA SER A 133 -22.20 -23.06 42.97
C SER A 133 -22.05 -24.57 42.78
N GLU A 134 -21.89 -25.32 43.87
CA GLU A 134 -21.81 -26.79 43.83
C GLU A 134 -23.08 -27.45 43.25
N SER A 135 -24.23 -26.75 43.32
CA SER A 135 -25.48 -27.21 42.72
C SER A 135 -25.61 -26.85 41.24
N ALA A 136 -24.55 -26.35 40.60
CA ALA A 136 -24.57 -26.00 39.19
C ALA A 136 -24.89 -27.22 38.32
N VAL A 137 -25.87 -27.06 37.44
CA VAL A 137 -26.26 -28.11 36.49
C VAL A 137 -25.20 -28.29 35.39
N LYS A 138 -25.08 -29.51 34.87
CA LYS A 138 -24.22 -29.79 33.72
C LYS A 138 -24.63 -28.92 32.53
N GLY A 139 -23.65 -28.27 31.89
CA GLY A 139 -23.87 -27.38 30.75
C GLY A 139 -24.18 -25.92 31.12
N ALA A 140 -24.16 -25.55 32.41
CA ALA A 140 -24.26 -24.16 32.82
C ALA A 140 -23.11 -23.32 32.22
N ARG A 141 -23.45 -22.16 31.64
CA ARG A 141 -22.46 -21.21 31.10
C ARG A 141 -22.06 -20.23 32.19
N LEU A 142 -20.76 -19.96 32.29
CA LEU A 142 -20.19 -19.00 33.22
C LEU A 142 -19.72 -17.78 32.44
N SER A 143 -19.95 -16.60 33.01
CA SER A 143 -19.45 -15.32 32.50
C SER A 143 -18.50 -14.73 33.52
N ALA A 144 -17.34 -14.28 33.06
CA ALA A 144 -16.42 -13.51 33.88
C ALA A 144 -17.11 -12.20 34.32
N SER A 145 -16.98 -11.83 35.59
CA SER A 145 -17.36 -10.51 36.09
C SER A 145 -16.21 -9.52 35.92
#